data_AF-A0A2V6W5A1-F1
#
_entry.id   AF-A0A2V6W5A1-F1
#
_cell.length_a   1.000
_cell.length_b   1.000
_cell.length_c   1.000
_cell.angle_alpha   90.00
_cell.angle_beta   90.00
_cell.angle_gamma   90.00
#
_symmetry.space_group_name_H-M   'P 1'
#
loop_
_entity.id
_entity.type
_entity.pdbx_description
1 polymer ?
#
loop_
_entity_poly.entity_id
_entity_poly.type
_entity_poly.pdbx_seq_one_letter_code
_entity_poly.pdbx_strand_id
1 'polypeptide(L)'
;MTVDVFLARFPEVPRDLRDESVIAEFVHAFGPQLGVAQKPSPCVARAGGGDAEHHFYTRLVNDLAIYGIGLAKRERTLQRLERLLADYRAQPATFACTLVPRQAPNAPRAGCR
;
A
#
# COMPACT_ATOMS: atom_id res chain seq x y z
N MET A 1 -3.84 -8.01 -10.09
CA MET A 1 -2.65 -7.88 -10.98
C MET A 1 -1.73 -9.09 -10.74
N THR A 2 -0.63 -9.26 -11.47
CA THR A 2 0.37 -10.32 -11.18
C THR A 2 1.54 -9.78 -10.36
N VAL A 3 2.30 -10.66 -9.70
CA VAL A 3 3.49 -10.29 -8.90
C VAL A 3 4.53 -9.56 -9.77
N ASP A 4 4.76 -10.05 -10.99
CA ASP A 4 5.65 -9.38 -11.95
C ASP A 4 5.23 -7.95 -12.28
N VAL A 5 3.94 -7.72 -12.52
CA VAL A 5 3.40 -6.38 -12.79
C VAL A 5 3.54 -5.48 -11.56
N PHE A 6 3.33 -6.04 -10.37
CA PHE A 6 3.51 -5.32 -9.11
C PHE A 6 4.96 -4.86 -8.92
N LEU A 7 5.93 -5.77 -9.06
CA LEU A 7 7.36 -5.45 -8.92
C LEU A 7 7.86 -4.51 -10.01
N ALA A 8 7.28 -4.56 -11.22
CA ALA A 8 7.60 -3.61 -12.28
C ALA A 8 7.04 -2.20 -11.99
N ARG A 9 5.86 -2.11 -11.36
CA ARG A 9 5.24 -0.83 -10.99
C ARG A 9 5.94 -0.17 -9.80
N PHE A 10 6.42 -0.96 -8.84
CA PHE A 10 7.07 -0.48 -7.62
C PHE A 10 8.51 -1.02 -7.54
N PRO A 11 9.47 -0.43 -8.28
CA PRO A 11 10.85 -0.89 -8.32
C PRO A 11 11.58 -0.77 -6.96
N GLU A 12 11.03 -0.01 -6.00
CA GLU A 12 11.51 0.04 -4.63
C GLU A 12 11.23 -1.23 -3.82
N VAL A 13 10.32 -2.09 -4.29
CA VAL A 13 10.03 -3.37 -3.64
C VAL A 13 11.08 -4.41 -4.07
N PRO A 14 11.78 -5.04 -3.12
CA PRO A 14 12.80 -6.02 -3.43
C PRO A 14 12.27 -7.23 -4.20
N ARG A 15 13.06 -7.69 -5.19
CA ARG A 15 12.71 -8.85 -6.02
C ARG A 15 12.86 -10.19 -5.31
N ASP A 16 13.56 -10.27 -4.18
CA ASP A 16 13.67 -11.48 -3.35
C ASP A 16 12.33 -11.87 -2.69
N LEU A 17 11.34 -10.97 -2.73
CA LEU A 17 9.97 -11.23 -2.29
C LEU A 17 9.10 -11.87 -3.40
N ARG A 18 9.62 -12.01 -4.62
CA ARG A 18 8.85 -12.49 -5.78
C ARG A 18 8.18 -13.85 -5.56
N ASP A 19 8.93 -14.79 -4.99
CA ASP A 19 8.50 -16.18 -4.86
C ASP A 19 7.77 -16.46 -3.53
N GLU A 20 7.55 -15.42 -2.72
CA GLU A 20 6.83 -15.53 -1.46
C GLU A 20 5.32 -15.68 -1.70
N SER A 21 4.73 -16.75 -1.17
CA SER A 21 3.30 -17.06 -1.36
C SER A 21 2.39 -15.94 -0.83
N VAL A 22 2.78 -15.32 0.30
CA VAL A 22 2.08 -14.18 0.89
C VAL A 22 2.05 -12.97 -0.05
N ILE A 23 3.07 -12.79 -0.90
CA ILE A 23 3.12 -11.70 -1.89
C ILE A 23 2.16 -11.98 -3.05
N ALA A 24 2.10 -13.23 -3.52
CA ALA A 24 1.14 -13.62 -4.54
C ALA A 24 -0.31 -13.37 -4.09
N GLU A 25 -0.64 -13.73 -2.85
CA GLU A 25 -1.97 -13.48 -2.29
C GLU A 25 -2.24 -11.99 -2.07
N PHE A 26 -1.26 -11.25 -1.53
CA PHE A 26 -1.35 -9.80 -1.34
C PHE A 26 -1.67 -9.07 -2.66
N VAL A 27 -0.94 -9.39 -3.73
CA VAL A 27 -1.12 -8.77 -5.04
C VAL A 27 -2.46 -9.17 -5.69
N HIS A 28 -2.96 -10.37 -5.39
CA HIS A 28 -4.29 -10.80 -5.81
C HIS A 28 -5.38 -10.01 -5.08
N ALA A 29 -5.32 -9.95 -3.74
CA ALA A 29 -6.31 -9.30 -2.89
C ALA A 29 -6.43 -7.78 -3.12
N PHE A 30 -5.28 -7.10 -3.25
CA PHE A 30 -5.23 -5.64 -3.33
C PHE A 30 -4.94 -5.11 -4.74
N GLY A 31 -5.07 -5.96 -5.77
CA GLY A 31 -4.78 -5.60 -7.16
C GLY A 31 -5.44 -4.29 -7.63
N PRO A 32 -6.73 -4.04 -7.38
CA PRO A 32 -7.37 -2.78 -7.77
C PRO A 32 -6.74 -1.54 -7.10
N GLN A 33 -6.46 -1.61 -5.79
CA GLN A 33 -5.87 -0.51 -5.01
C GLN A 33 -4.41 -0.27 -5.39
N LEU A 34 -3.63 -1.34 -5.57
CA LEU A 34 -2.25 -1.28 -6.02
C LEU A 34 -2.13 -0.68 -7.44
N GLY A 35 -3.16 -0.88 -8.28
CA GLY A 35 -3.21 -0.34 -9.64
C GLY A 35 -3.31 1.18 -9.70
N VAL A 36 -3.97 1.79 -8.70
CA VAL A 36 -4.11 3.25 -8.58
C VAL A 36 -3.15 3.88 -7.58
N ALA A 37 -2.50 3.08 -6.73
CA ALA A 37 -1.59 3.58 -5.71
C ALA A 37 -0.47 4.43 -6.31
N GLN A 38 -0.23 5.59 -5.70
CA GLN A 38 0.77 6.57 -6.12
C GLN A 38 1.69 6.91 -4.95
N LYS A 39 3.00 6.86 -5.21
CA LYS A 39 3.99 7.25 -4.21
C LYS A 39 3.84 8.75 -3.91
N PRO A 40 3.64 9.15 -2.64
CA PRO A 40 3.56 10.56 -2.31
C PRO A 40 4.90 11.25 -2.59
N SER A 41 4.84 12.35 -3.32
CA SER A 41 6.00 13.24 -3.47
C SER A 41 6.12 14.14 -2.23
N PRO A 42 7.33 14.64 -1.90
CA PRO A 42 7.60 15.36 -0.65
C PRO A 42 6.67 16.57 -0.38
N CYS A 43 6.11 17.19 -1.42
CA CYS A 43 5.24 18.36 -1.29
C CYS A 43 3.75 18.01 -1.04
N VAL A 44 3.32 16.79 -1.39
CA VAL A 44 1.91 16.36 -1.30
C VAL A 44 1.49 16.09 0.15
N ALA A 45 2.46 15.75 1.02
CA ALA A 45 2.22 15.56 2.45
C ALA A 45 1.76 16.83 3.19
N ARG A 46 2.02 18.03 2.63
CA ARG A 46 1.70 19.32 3.28
C ARG A 46 0.24 19.77 3.11
N ALA A 47 -0.52 19.15 2.20
CA ALA A 47 -1.88 19.56 1.83
C ALA A 47 -2.99 18.72 2.50
N GLY A 48 -2.76 18.22 3.73
CA GLY A 48 -3.87 17.74 4.57
C GLY A 48 -4.39 16.32 4.28
N GLY A 49 -3.55 15.45 3.70
CA GLY A 49 -3.89 14.06 3.42
C GLY A 49 -4.01 13.86 1.92
N GLY A 50 -2.99 13.26 1.32
CA GLY A 50 -2.99 12.97 -0.11
C GLY A 50 -4.21 12.16 -0.52
N ASP A 51 -4.55 12.20 -1.81
CA ASP A 51 -5.69 11.44 -2.35
C ASP A 51 -5.63 9.95 -1.97
N ALA A 52 -6.74 9.23 -2.12
CA ALA A 52 -6.86 7.82 -1.74
C ALA A 52 -5.70 6.96 -2.29
N GLU A 53 -5.21 7.28 -3.49
CA GLU A 53 -4.05 6.72 -4.17
C GLU A 53 -2.77 6.77 -3.32
N HIS A 54 -2.50 7.90 -2.66
CA HIS A 54 -1.34 8.08 -1.79
C HIS A 54 -1.46 7.28 -0.49
N HIS A 55 -2.68 7.21 0.04
CA HIS A 55 -2.98 6.37 1.20
C HIS A 55 -2.82 4.88 0.88
N PHE A 56 -3.25 4.43 -0.30
CA PHE A 56 -3.02 3.05 -0.74
C PHE A 56 -1.53 2.73 -0.83
N TYR A 57 -0.70 3.61 -1.42
CA TYR A 57 0.75 3.41 -1.42
C TYR A 57 1.29 3.33 0.02
N THR A 58 0.90 4.28 0.87
CA THR A 58 1.41 4.36 2.25
C THR A 58 1.04 3.13 3.09
N ARG A 59 -0.14 2.56 2.88
CA ARG A 59 -0.62 1.40 3.64
C ARG A 59 -0.16 0.06 3.07
N LEU A 60 -0.06 -0.05 1.74
CA LEU A 60 0.15 -1.33 1.06
C LEU A 60 1.59 -1.52 0.59
N VAL A 61 2.29 -0.46 0.19
CA VAL A 61 3.60 -0.53 -0.46
C VAL A 61 4.73 -0.05 0.45
N ASN A 62 4.47 0.91 1.33
CA ASN A 62 5.51 1.59 2.10
C ASN A 62 6.37 0.66 2.96
N ASP A 63 5.79 -0.30 3.67
CA ASP A 63 6.55 -1.24 4.50
C ASP A 63 7.48 -2.13 3.65
N LEU A 64 7.07 -2.47 2.42
CA LEU A 64 7.90 -3.20 1.46
C LEU A 64 9.03 -2.34 0.90
N ALA A 65 8.75 -1.06 0.63
CA ALA A 65 9.76 -0.10 0.22
C ALA A 65 10.81 0.16 1.32
N ILE A 66 10.38 0.24 2.58
CA ILE A 66 11.25 0.39 3.76
C ILE A 66 12.15 -0.85 3.91
N TYR A 67 11.62 -2.05 3.66
CA TYR A 67 12.43 -3.26 3.58
C TYR A 67 13.49 -3.15 2.48
N GLY A 68 13.13 -2.66 1.29
CA GLY A 68 14.08 -2.53 0.18
C GLY A 68 15.25 -1.58 0.39
N ILE A 69 15.11 -0.61 1.28
CA ILE A 69 16.23 0.26 1.69
C ILE A 69 16.97 -0.24 2.94
N GLY A 70 16.67 -1.45 3.42
CA GLY A 70 17.35 -2.09 4.54
C GLY A 70 16.93 -1.61 5.94
N LEU A 71 15.83 -0.87 6.05
CA LEU A 71 15.35 -0.32 7.33
C LEU A 71 14.33 -1.23 8.04
N ALA A 72 13.86 -2.29 7.37
CA ALA A 72 13.03 -3.33 7.98
C ALA A 72 13.65 -4.72 7.75
N LYS A 73 13.28 -5.69 8.59
CA LYS A 73 13.68 -7.10 8.44
C LYS A 73 12.66 -7.85 7.61
N ARG A 74 13.13 -8.75 6.75
CA ARG A 74 12.31 -9.60 5.86
C ARG A 74 11.19 -10.31 6.62
N GLU A 75 11.51 -11.03 7.69
CA GLU A 75 10.52 -11.82 8.43
C GLU A 75 9.43 -10.94 9.05
N ARG A 76 9.81 -9.77 9.58
CA ARG A 76 8.85 -8.80 10.13
C ARG A 76 7.96 -8.21 9.06
N THR A 77 8.50 -7.93 7.87
CA THR A 77 7.73 -7.44 6.73
C THR A 77 6.71 -8.48 6.27
N LEU A 78 7.11 -9.75 6.15
CA LEU A 78 6.20 -10.84 5.78
C LEU A 78 5.11 -11.07 6.85
N GLN A 79 5.46 -11.09 8.13
CA GLN A 79 4.47 -11.20 9.22
C GLN A 79 3.44 -10.06 9.21
N ARG A 80 3.85 -8.83 8.86
CA ARG A 80 2.92 -7.71 8.72
C ARG A 80 1.98 -7.88 7.53
N LEU A 81 2.47 -8.38 6.40
CA LEU A 81 1.65 -8.71 5.24
C LEU A 81 0.62 -9.80 5.55
N GLU A 82 1.02 -10.85 6.25
CA GLU A 82 0.11 -11.91 6.69
C GLU A 82 -1.01 -11.38 7.57
N ARG A 83 -0.65 -10.50 8.53
CA ARG A 83 -1.64 -9.85 9.38
C ARG A 83 -2.58 -8.95 8.59
N LEU A 84 -2.06 -8.18 7.65
CA LEU A 84 -2.87 -7.33 6.77
C LEU A 84 -3.87 -8.17 5.95
N LEU A 85 -3.42 -9.31 5.43
CA LEU A 85 -4.29 -10.26 4.72
C LEU A 85 -5.32 -10.89 5.64
N ALA A 86 -4.97 -11.25 6.87
CA ALA A 86 -5.91 -11.76 7.85
C ALA A 86 -7.01 -10.72 8.17
N ASP A 87 -6.62 -9.46 8.39
CA ASP A 87 -7.56 -8.36 8.63
C ASP A 87 -8.46 -8.12 7.41
N TYR A 88 -7.92 -8.22 6.19
CA TYR A 88 -8.69 -8.16 4.95
C TYR A 88 -9.70 -9.30 4.84
N ARG A 89 -9.29 -10.55 5.09
CA ARG A 89 -10.18 -11.72 5.02
C ARG A 89 -11.30 -11.64 6.06
N ALA A 90 -11.08 -10.99 7.20
CA ALA A 90 -12.11 -10.79 8.20
C ALA A 90 -13.24 -9.86 7.71
N GLN A 91 -12.93 -8.85 6.87
CA GLN A 91 -13.89 -7.83 6.43
C GLN A 91 -13.65 -7.35 4.98
N PRO A 92 -13.70 -8.23 3.96
CA PRO A 92 -13.22 -7.89 2.62
C PRO A 92 -14.02 -6.77 1.95
N ALA A 93 -15.34 -6.68 2.22
CA ALA A 93 -16.22 -5.67 1.63
C ALA A 93 -15.94 -4.25 2.12
N THR A 94 -15.47 -4.08 3.36
CA THR A 94 -15.27 -2.76 3.99
C THR A 94 -13.80 -2.41 4.19
N PHE A 95 -12.89 -3.37 4.02
CA PHE A 95 -11.47 -3.17 4.27
C PHE A 95 -10.85 -2.06 3.41
N ALA A 96 -11.28 -1.91 2.15
CA ALA A 96 -10.80 -0.82 1.30
C ALA A 96 -11.08 0.57 1.92
N CYS A 97 -12.20 0.72 2.64
CA CYS A 97 -12.56 1.95 3.34
C CYS A 97 -11.74 2.18 4.62
N THR A 98 -11.02 1.18 5.14
CA THR A 98 -10.12 1.33 6.31
C THR A 98 -8.71 1.74 5.89
N LEU A 99 -8.35 1.56 4.62
CA LEU A 99 -7.04 1.93 4.07
C LEU A 99 -6.87 3.45 3.93
N VAL A 100 -7.97 4.18 3.72
CA VAL A 100 -7.99 5.64 3.63
C VAL A 100 -8.54 6.20 4.94
N PRO A 101 -7.84 7.13 5.62
CA PRO A 101 -8.39 7.75 6.82
C PRO A 101 -9.69 8.49 6.47
N ARG A 102 -10.68 8.38 7.36
CA ARG A 102 -11.94 9.12 7.21
C ARG A 102 -11.64 10.62 7.24
N GLN A 103 -11.96 11.33 6.16
CA GLN A 103 -11.91 12.78 6.15
C GLN A 103 -12.89 13.34 7.19
N ALA A 104 -12.47 14.35 7.94
CA ALA A 104 -13.36 15.07 8.84
C ALA A 104 -14.47 15.78 8.02
N PRO A 105 -15.68 15.98 8.58
CA PRO A 105 -16.81 16.57 7.85
C PRO A 105 -16.54 17.93 7.17
N ASN A 106 -15.51 18.66 7.64
CA ASN A 106 -15.14 19.99 7.14
C ASN A 106 -13.72 20.03 6.52
N ALA A 107 -13.17 18.88 6.10
CA ALA A 107 -11.86 18.88 5.47
C ALA A 107 -11.91 19.66 4.14
N PRO A 108 -11.04 20.68 3.94
CA PRO A 108 -10.99 21.40 2.69
C PRO A 108 -10.62 20.45 1.55
N ARG A 109 -11.33 20.54 0.42
CA ARG A 109 -10.97 19.81 -0.80
C ARG A 109 -9.60 20.29 -1.26
N ALA A 110 -8.66 19.38 -1.50
CA ALA A 110 -7.37 19.69 -2.09
C ALA A 110 -7.60 20.20 -3.53
N GLY A 111 -7.75 21.52 -3.68
CA GLY A 111 -7.77 22.19 -4.96
C GLY A 111 -6.34 22.40 -5.43
N CYS A 112 -5.96 21.73 -6.51
CA CYS A 112 -4.72 22.04 -7.23
C CYS A 112 -4.81 23.47 -7.79
N ARG A 113 -3.72 24.24 -7.63
CA ARG A 113 -3.50 25.50 -8.33
C ARG A 113 -2.36 25.33 -9.31
#